data_AF-A0A965FFA8-F1
#
_entry.id   AF-A0A965FFA8-F1
#
_cell.length_a   1.000
_cell.length_b   1.000
_cell.length_c   1.000
_cell.angle_alpha   90.00
_cell.angle_beta   90.00
_cell.angle_gamma   90.00
#
_symmetry.space_group_name_H-M   'P 1'
#
loop_
_entity.id
_entity.type
_entity.pdbx_description
1 polymer ?
#
loop_
_entity_poly.entity_id
_entity_poly.type
_entity_poly.pdbx_seq_one_letter_code
_entity_poly.pdbx_strand_id
1 'polypeptide(L)' 'RGYNRAQAAVIELCVLVSRLNRLSIEKIEAEMAYLQIAIDKTAGEQELEAWTWLLEAVENHKALLAGENIA' A
#
# COMPACT_ATOMS: atom_id res chain seq x y z
N ARG A 1 -4.96 -10.57 22.47
CA ARG A 1 -4.40 -9.89 21.27
C ARG A 1 -2.95 -10.33 21.15
N GLY A 2 -2.52 -10.73 19.95
CA GLY A 2 -1.15 -11.19 19.68
C GLY A 2 -0.61 -10.52 18.41
N TYR A 3 0.64 -10.81 18.06
CA TYR A 3 1.26 -10.25 16.86
C TYR A 3 0.62 -10.81 15.59
N ASN A 4 0.29 -9.92 14.65
CA ASN A 4 -0.22 -10.27 13.33
C ASN A 4 0.63 -9.53 12.27
N ARG A 5 1.12 -10.27 11.26
CA ARG A 5 1.99 -9.71 10.22
C ARG A 5 1.23 -8.81 9.23
N ALA A 6 -0.03 -9.09 8.97
CA ALA A 6 -0.89 -8.23 8.16
C ALA A 6 -1.11 -6.86 8.83
N GLN A 7 -1.25 -6.83 10.16
CA GLN A 7 -1.35 -5.55 10.90
C GLN A 7 -0.08 -4.71 10.72
N ALA A 8 1.09 -5.33 10.83
CA ALA A 8 2.35 -4.65 10.55
C ALA A 8 2.43 -4.19 9.09
N ALA A 9 2.02 -5.03 8.14
CA ALA A 9 2.02 -4.67 6.71
C ALA A 9 1.09 -3.49 6.40
N VAL A 10 -0.11 -3.45 6.97
CA VAL A 10 -1.03 -2.31 6.86
C VAL A 10 -0.36 -1.02 7.36
N ILE A 11 0.32 -1.07 8.51
CA ILE A 11 1.03 0.10 9.05
C ILE A 11 2.16 0.55 8.11
N GLU A 12 2.96 -0.38 7.59
CA GLU A 12 4.04 -0.04 6.65
C GLU A 12 3.48 0.55 5.35
N LEU A 13 2.36 0.04 4.83
CA LEU A 13 1.71 0.65 3.67
C LEU A 13 1.14 2.04 3.98
N CYS A 14 0.60 2.31 5.18
CA CYS A 14 0.25 3.67 5.59
C CYS A 14 1.46 4.63 5.52
N VAL A 15 2.64 4.17 5.95
CA VAL A 15 3.87 4.96 5.87
C VAL A 15 4.23 5.25 4.40
N LEU A 16 4.14 4.26 3.51
CA LEU A 16 4.38 4.44 2.08
C LEU A 16 3.37 5.44 1.46
N VAL A 17 2.07 5.27 1.76
CA VAL A 17 0.99 6.16 1.29
C VAL A 17 1.23 7.62 1.73
N SER A 18 1.74 7.84 2.93
CA SER A 18 2.09 9.21 3.41
C SER A 18 3.25 9.87 2.64
N ARG A 19 3.94 9.12 1.77
CA ARG A 19 5.14 9.53 1.04
C ARG A 19 5.03 9.32 -0.48
N LEU A 20 3.81 9.13 -1.00
CA LEU A 20 3.56 8.93 -2.44
C LEU A 20 4.23 10.00 -3.31
N ASN A 21 4.19 11.27 -2.88
CA ASN A 21 4.81 12.40 -3.60
C ASN A 21 6.33 12.58 -3.37
N ARG A 22 6.99 11.70 -2.62
CA ARG A 22 8.43 11.80 -2.28
C ARG A 22 9.23 10.56 -2.69
N LEU A 23 8.58 9.43 -2.90
CA LEU A 23 9.20 8.18 -3.32
C LEU A 23 8.85 7.90 -4.78
N SER A 24 9.73 7.23 -5.51
CA SER A 24 9.39 6.77 -6.86
C SER A 24 8.33 5.68 -6.80
N ILE A 25 7.50 5.60 -7.83
CA ILE A 25 6.39 4.64 -7.86
C ILE A 25 6.89 3.19 -7.87
N GLU A 26 8.02 2.93 -8.54
CA GLU A 26 8.64 1.60 -8.62
C GLU A 26 9.07 1.10 -7.24
N LYS A 27 9.58 2.01 -6.38
CA LYS A 27 9.92 1.65 -5.00
C LYS A 27 8.66 1.28 -4.22
N ILE A 28 7.60 2.07 -4.34
CA ILE A 28 6.33 1.82 -3.63
C ILE A 28 5.77 0.46 -4.04
N GLU A 29 5.72 0.16 -5.34
CA GLU A 29 5.23 -1.13 -5.86
C GLU A 29 6.08 -2.32 -5.38
N ALA A 30 7.41 -2.18 -5.37
CA ALA A 30 8.31 -3.23 -4.90
C ALA A 30 8.11 -3.55 -3.40
N GLU A 31 7.97 -2.52 -2.56
CA GLU A 31 7.71 -2.70 -1.13
C GLU A 31 6.30 -3.30 -0.91
N MET A 32 5.29 -2.81 -1.64
CA MET A 32 3.92 -3.36 -1.59
C MET A 32 3.86 -4.84 -1.95
N ALA A 33 4.61 -5.27 -2.98
CA ALA A 33 4.66 -6.68 -3.36
C ALA A 33 5.18 -7.57 -2.22
N TYR A 34 6.15 -7.10 -1.43
CA TYR A 34 6.64 -7.82 -0.25
C TYR A 34 5.61 -7.82 0.89
N LEU A 35 4.98 -6.68 1.15
CA LEU A 35 3.94 -6.55 2.19
C LEU A 35 2.71 -7.43 1.90
N GLN A 36 2.33 -7.59 0.62
CA GLN A 36 1.21 -8.43 0.20
C GLN A 36 1.33 -9.87 0.72
N ILE A 37 2.55 -10.42 0.82
CA ILE A 37 2.79 -11.77 1.36
C ILE A 37 2.26 -11.91 2.80
N ALA A 38 2.34 -10.85 3.61
CA ALA A 38 1.85 -10.86 4.97
C ALA A 38 0.32 -10.75 5.01
N ILE A 39 -0.27 -9.96 4.12
CA ILE A 39 -1.72 -9.81 3.96
C ILE A 39 -2.32 -11.16 3.55
N ASP A 40 -1.84 -11.75 2.46
CA ASP A 40 -2.34 -13.03 1.92
C ASP A 40 -2.34 -14.17 2.94
N LYS A 41 -1.37 -14.16 3.86
CA LYS A 41 -1.16 -15.24 4.82
C LYS A 41 -1.83 -15.03 6.17
N THR A 42 -2.09 -13.79 6.57
CA THR A 42 -2.45 -13.49 7.97
C THR A 42 -3.52 -12.44 8.17
N ALA A 43 -4.04 -11.82 7.10
CA ALA A 43 -5.09 -10.81 7.21
C ALA A 43 -6.43 -11.43 7.60
N GLY A 44 -7.12 -10.80 8.55
CA GLY A 44 -8.55 -10.95 8.75
C GLY A 44 -9.32 -9.87 7.99
N GLU A 45 -10.63 -9.82 8.17
CA GLU A 45 -11.52 -8.88 7.49
C GLU A 45 -11.09 -7.41 7.68
N GLN A 46 -10.70 -7.04 8.91
CA GLN A 46 -10.29 -5.67 9.23
C GLN A 46 -9.00 -5.27 8.51
N GLU A 47 -8.02 -6.17 8.45
CA GLU A 47 -6.77 -5.89 7.72
C GLU A 47 -7.01 -5.82 6.22
N LEU A 48 -7.88 -6.66 5.65
CA LEU A 48 -8.24 -6.63 4.23
C LEU A 48 -8.98 -5.34 3.84
N GLU A 49 -9.91 -4.87 4.69
CA GLU A 49 -10.62 -3.61 4.49
C GLU A 49 -9.64 -2.43 4.50
N ALA A 50 -8.79 -2.34 5.52
CA ALA A 50 -7.78 -1.30 5.61
C ALA A 50 -6.79 -1.35 4.44
N TRP A 51 -6.36 -2.55 4.04
CA TRP A 51 -5.48 -2.75 2.88
C TRP A 51 -6.11 -2.20 1.60
N THR A 52 -7.40 -2.45 1.39
CA THR A 52 -8.14 -1.99 0.20
C THR A 52 -8.15 -0.46 0.10
N TRP A 53 -8.44 0.25 1.19
CA TRP A 53 -8.40 1.72 1.20
C TRP A 53 -7.01 2.28 0.86
N LEU A 54 -5.95 1.59 1.31
CA LEU A 54 -4.57 2.00 1.01
C LEU A 54 -4.20 1.71 -0.44
N LEU A 55 -4.61 0.56 -1.00
CA LEU A 55 -4.43 0.27 -2.43
C LEU A 55 -5.11 1.32 -3.30
N GLU A 56 -6.34 1.71 -2.96
CA GLU A 56 -7.06 2.78 -3.66
C GLU A 56 -6.29 4.10 -3.64
N ALA A 57 -5.68 4.47 -2.51
CA ALA A 57 -4.86 5.67 -2.42
C ALA A 57 -3.62 5.63 -3.34
N VAL A 58 -2.95 4.47 -3.42
CA VAL A 58 -1.81 4.26 -4.32
C VAL A 58 -2.24 4.34 -5.79
N GLU A 59 -3.32 3.64 -6.16
CA GLU A 59 -3.81 3.63 -7.54
C GLU A 59 -4.32 5.01 -7.98
N ASN A 60 -4.98 5.76 -7.09
CA ASN A 60 -5.35 7.16 -7.36
C ASN A 60 -4.11 8.02 -7.65
N HIS A 61 -3.01 7.81 -6.90
CA HIS A 61 -1.77 8.53 -7.16
C HIS A 61 -1.12 8.11 -8.49
N LYS A 62 -1.14 6.82 -8.83
CA LYS A 62 -0.67 6.33 -10.14
C LYS A 62 -1.47 6.93 -11.30
N ALA A 63 -2.78 7.04 -11.15
CA ALA A 63 -3.65 7.69 -12.14
C ALA A 63 -3.30 9.17 -12.30
N LEU A 64 -3.00 9.89 -11.21
CA LEU A 64 -2.52 11.27 -11.26
C LEU A 64 -1.21 11.37 -12.06
N LEU A 65 -0.21 10.53 -11.76
CA LEU A 65 1.06 10.53 -12.50
C LEU A 65 0.88 10.21 -14.00
N ALA A 66 -0.02 9.29 -14.33
CA ALA A 66 -0.34 8.96 -15.73
C ALA A 66 -1.03 10.11 -16.47
N GLY A 67 -1.82 10.93 -15.77
CA GLY A 67 -2.46 12.14 -16.29
C GLY A 67 -1.56 13.40 -16.29
N GLU A 68 -0.52 13.43 -15.46
CA GLU A 68 0.55 14.45 -15.49
C GLU A 68 1.50 14.26 -16.69
N ASN A 69 1.42 13.11 -17.37
CA ASN A 69 2.20 12.79 -18.56
C ASN A 69 1.58 13.33 -19.86
N ILE A 70 0.71 14.35 -19.78
CA ILE A 70 0.15 15.08 -20.92
C ILE A 70 0.90 16.43 -21.00
N ALA A 71 2.11 16.39 -21.53
CA ALA A 71 2.86 17.57 -21.97
C ALA A 71 3.28 17.38 -23.44
#